data_AF-A0AAU3JS93-F1
#
_entry.id   AF-A0AAU3JS93-F1
#
_cell.length_a   1.000
_cell.length_b   1.000
_cell.length_c   1.000
_cell.angle_alpha   90.00
_cell.angle_beta   90.00
_cell.angle_gamma   90.00
#
_symmetry.space_group_name_H-M   'P 1'
#
loop_
_entity.id
_entity.type
_entity.pdbx_description
1 polymer ?
#
loop_
_entity_poly.entity_id
_entity_poly.type
_entity_poly.pdbx_seq_one_letter_code
_entity_poly.pdbx_strand_id
1 'polypeptide(L)'
;MNSELPPRFAPLPVRLRPCLGESANSYIRRLARANHLKPSFLHCYLCGPPQWFGKPLLENLATAAGHSPEVLERALADADALGGTNRPRRRLPKKNPFTRRRGLAHRIAQEALKGTQIRTLAKRYNLRCWDVRFALEIPRLTTAEAGPVTDPITGELADLIESMISRRLNGRQIWTELLDHHDYLITYDSIRHYIRYARRRRRPASGDNCQ
;
A
#
# COMPACT_ATOMS: atom_id res chain seq x y z
N MET A 1 -16.50 20.08 23.57
CA MET A 1 -15.46 19.64 24.52
C MET A 1 -14.66 18.57 23.81
N ASN A 2 -13.49 18.93 23.27
CA ASN A 2 -12.63 18.01 22.55
C ASN A 2 -11.95 17.11 23.58
N SER A 3 -12.38 15.86 23.66
CA SER A 3 -11.72 14.83 24.44
C SER A 3 -10.37 14.54 23.77
N GLU A 4 -9.36 15.37 24.03
CA GLU A 4 -7.98 15.07 23.66
C GLU A 4 -7.55 13.86 24.49
N LEU A 5 -7.80 12.68 23.94
CA LEU A 5 -7.17 11.46 24.41
C LEU A 5 -5.65 11.71 24.40
N PRO A 6 -4.93 11.31 25.46
CA PRO A 6 -3.48 11.50 25.49
C PRO A 6 -2.86 10.90 24.23
N PRO A 7 -1.83 11.56 23.66
CA PRO A 7 -1.14 11.03 22.49
C PRO A 7 -0.75 9.58 22.76
N ARG A 8 -1.14 8.68 21.84
CA ARG A 8 -0.93 7.23 22.01
C ARG A 8 0.53 6.84 22.17
N PHE A 9 1.44 7.74 21.80
CA PHE A 9 2.87 7.51 21.76
C PHE A 9 3.59 8.51 22.64
N ALA A 10 4.48 8.02 23.49
CA ALA A 10 5.43 8.89 24.17
C ALA A 10 6.57 9.23 23.20
N PRO A 11 7.10 10.46 23.23
CA PRO A 11 8.26 10.81 22.43
C PRO A 11 9.46 9.96 22.84
N LEU A 12 10.20 9.47 21.86
CA LEU A 12 11.40 8.68 22.08
C LEU A 12 12.50 9.53 22.75
N PRO A 13 13.38 8.91 23.56
CA PRO A 13 14.46 9.62 24.25
C PRO A 13 15.40 10.37 23.30
N VAL A 14 15.77 9.76 22.18
CA VAL A 14 16.62 10.36 21.15
C VAL A 14 15.75 10.84 20.00
N ARG A 15 15.76 12.16 19.79
CA ARG A 15 15.04 12.84 18.70
C ARG A 15 16.02 13.13 17.56
N LEU A 16 15.85 12.42 16.45
CA LEU A 16 16.63 12.69 15.24
C LEU A 16 15.94 13.72 14.36
N ARG A 17 16.72 14.55 13.67
CA ARG A 17 16.17 15.42 12.62
C ARG A 17 16.00 14.62 11.32
N PRO A 18 14.84 14.73 10.64
CA PRO A 18 14.65 14.09 9.33
C PRO A 18 15.55 14.75 8.28
N CYS A 19 16.09 13.96 7.36
CA CYS A 19 16.86 14.49 6.23
C CYS A 19 15.92 14.78 5.05
N LEU A 20 16.20 15.85 4.30
CA LEU A 20 15.42 16.18 3.10
C LEU A 20 15.55 15.07 2.05
N GLY A 21 14.42 14.58 1.55
CA GLY A 21 14.36 13.51 0.55
C GLY A 21 14.56 12.10 1.12
N GLU A 22 14.64 11.96 2.43
CA GLU A 22 14.71 10.66 3.10
C GLU A 22 13.36 9.93 2.99
N SER A 23 13.37 8.60 2.86
CA SER A 23 12.12 7.82 2.96
C SER A 23 11.74 7.61 4.43
N ALA A 24 10.45 7.54 4.71
CA ALA A 24 9.89 7.31 6.03
C ALA A 24 10.48 6.08 6.72
N ASN A 25 10.64 5.00 5.97
CA ASN A 25 11.22 3.76 6.48
C ASN A 25 12.72 3.90 6.81
N SER A 26 13.50 4.64 6.01
CA SER A 26 14.91 4.92 6.31
C SER A 26 15.03 5.78 7.58
N TYR A 27 14.17 6.79 7.70
CA TYR A 27 14.05 7.61 8.89
C TYR A 27 13.66 6.78 10.13
N ILE A 28 12.66 5.90 10.02
CA ILE A 28 12.25 4.98 11.11
C ILE A 28 13.40 4.07 11.53
N ARG A 29 14.19 3.52 10.59
CA ARG A 29 15.36 2.70 10.93
C ARG A 29 16.42 3.49 11.68
N ARG A 30 16.77 4.69 11.21
CA ARG A 30 17.71 5.57 11.89
C ARG A 30 17.22 5.93 13.28
N LEU A 31 15.93 6.27 13.41
CA LEU A 31 15.29 6.58 14.67
C LEU A 31 15.32 5.39 15.63
N ALA A 32 15.06 4.17 15.14
CA ALA A 32 15.15 2.95 15.92
C ALA A 32 16.57 2.69 16.40
N ARG A 33 17.55 2.72 15.49
CA ARG A 33 18.98 2.49 15.80
C ARG A 33 19.50 3.51 16.82
N ALA A 34 19.14 4.79 16.69
CA ALA A 34 19.53 5.84 17.61
C ALA A 34 18.89 5.70 19.01
N ASN A 35 17.73 5.05 19.10
CA ASN A 35 17.08 4.74 20.37
C ASN A 35 17.38 3.31 20.87
N HIS A 36 18.35 2.61 20.27
CA HIS A 36 18.68 1.22 20.57
C HIS A 36 17.48 0.25 20.47
N LEU A 37 16.53 0.56 19.60
CA LEU A 37 15.37 -0.27 19.29
C LEU A 37 15.58 -1.05 18.00
N LYS A 38 14.95 -2.22 17.90
CA LYS A 38 14.85 -2.93 16.62
C LYS A 38 13.94 -2.14 15.67
N PRO A 39 14.31 -1.95 14.40
CA PRO A 39 13.43 -1.33 13.41
C PRO A 39 12.07 -2.00 13.31
N SER A 40 12.02 -3.33 13.34
CA SER A 40 10.77 -4.11 13.33
C SER A 40 9.87 -3.79 14.52
N PHE A 41 10.46 -3.60 15.70
CA PHE A 41 9.74 -3.24 16.91
C PHE A 41 9.16 -1.82 16.83
N LEU A 42 9.97 -0.84 16.45
CA LEU A 42 9.51 0.54 16.32
C LEU A 42 8.42 0.65 15.24
N HIS A 43 8.59 -0.02 14.10
CA HIS A 43 7.57 -0.04 13.06
C HIS A 43 6.25 -0.64 13.57
N CYS A 44 6.29 -1.79 14.25
CA CYS A 44 5.08 -2.38 14.85
C CYS A 44 4.43 -1.43 15.87
N TYR A 45 5.23 -0.79 16.71
CA TYR A 45 4.77 0.18 17.69
C TYR A 45 4.03 1.34 17.03
N LEU A 46 4.62 1.93 15.98
CA LEU A 46 4.04 3.04 15.21
C LEU A 46 2.74 2.66 14.47
N CYS A 47 2.62 1.42 13.99
CA CYS A 47 1.39 0.96 13.34
C CYS A 47 0.25 0.72 14.33
N GLY A 48 0.57 0.15 15.50
CA GLY A 48 -0.40 -0.16 16.55
C GLY A 48 -1.44 -1.23 16.17
N PRO A 49 -2.28 -1.65 17.14
CA PRO A 49 -3.39 -2.56 16.88
C PRO A 49 -4.51 -1.85 16.10
N PRO A 50 -5.21 -2.52 15.15
CA PRO A 50 -5.14 -3.95 14.81
C PRO A 50 -4.13 -4.30 13.70
N GLN A 51 -3.39 -3.33 13.15
CA GLN A 51 -2.57 -3.49 11.95
C GLN A 51 -1.07 -3.34 12.23
N TRP A 52 -0.52 -4.19 13.08
CA TRP A 52 0.90 -4.18 13.50
C TRP A 52 1.94 -4.22 12.35
N PHE A 53 1.55 -4.68 11.16
CA PHE A 53 2.42 -4.79 9.98
C PHE A 53 1.97 -3.90 8.81
N GLY A 54 1.05 -2.96 9.08
CA GLY A 54 0.52 -2.03 8.10
C GLY A 54 1.49 -0.88 7.80
N LYS A 55 1.00 0.18 7.17
CA LYS A 55 1.79 1.41 7.02
C LYS A 55 1.68 2.22 8.33
N PRO A 56 2.78 2.73 8.89
CA PRO A 56 2.72 3.60 10.05
C PRO A 56 2.03 4.92 9.66
N LEU A 57 1.23 5.47 10.58
CA LEU A 57 0.62 6.78 10.37
C LEU A 57 1.65 7.88 10.58
N LEU A 58 1.59 8.91 9.74
CA LEU A 58 2.46 10.08 9.86
C LEU A 58 2.35 10.75 11.25
N GLU A 59 1.13 10.86 11.79
CA GLU A 59 0.88 11.44 13.11
C GLU A 59 1.55 10.65 14.25
N ASN A 60 1.55 9.32 14.14
CA ASN A 60 2.19 8.45 15.12
C ASN A 60 3.71 8.62 15.08
N LEU A 61 4.27 8.72 13.88
CA LEU A 61 5.69 8.98 13.66
C LEU A 61 6.09 10.37 14.18
N ALA A 62 5.28 11.39 13.92
CA ALA A 62 5.48 12.75 14.42
C ALA A 62 5.55 12.77 15.95
N THR A 63 4.56 12.15 16.59
CA THR A 63 4.46 12.06 18.05
C THR A 63 5.65 11.30 18.64
N ALA A 64 5.99 10.12 18.11
CA ALA A 64 7.09 9.31 18.59
C ALA A 64 8.46 9.95 18.35
N ALA A 65 8.64 10.66 17.24
CA ALA A 65 9.88 11.36 16.93
C ALA A 65 10.01 12.72 17.64
N GLY A 66 8.92 13.24 18.20
CA GLY A 66 8.87 14.55 18.85
C GLY A 66 8.96 15.72 17.87
N HIS A 67 8.44 15.54 16.64
CA HIS A 67 8.35 16.58 15.61
C HIS A 67 6.90 16.87 15.25
N SER A 68 6.65 18.03 14.63
CA SER A 68 5.34 18.31 14.05
C SER A 68 5.15 17.50 12.75
N PRO A 69 3.91 17.12 12.40
CA PRO A 69 3.65 16.36 11.18
C PRO A 69 4.07 17.14 9.92
N GLU A 70 3.96 18.47 9.91
CA GLU A 70 4.32 19.33 8.77
C GLU A 70 5.84 19.30 8.48
N VAL A 71 6.67 19.16 9.52
CA VAL A 71 8.13 19.02 9.38
C VAL A 71 8.45 17.69 8.69
N LEU A 72 7.75 16.63 9.05
CA LEU A 72 7.92 15.32 8.42
C LEU A 72 7.37 15.30 7.00
N GLU A 73 6.25 15.96 6.73
CA GLU A 73 5.70 16.11 5.36
C GLU A 73 6.67 16.80 4.41
N ARG A 74 7.37 17.82 4.90
CA ARG A 74 8.35 18.56 4.10
C ARG A 74 9.64 17.78 3.88
N ALA A 75 10.04 16.96 4.85
CA ALA A 75 11.33 16.28 4.81
C ALA A 75 11.27 14.92 4.11
N LEU A 76 10.21 14.15 4.35
CA LEU A 76 10.12 12.77 3.88
C LEU A 76 9.55 12.68 2.47
N ALA A 77 10.24 11.93 1.60
CA ALA A 77 9.85 11.78 0.19
C ALA A 77 8.50 11.05 -0.01
N ASP A 78 8.11 10.21 0.94
CA ASP A 78 6.91 9.36 0.92
C ASP A 78 5.92 9.72 2.05
N ALA A 79 5.99 10.95 2.57
CA ALA A 79 5.07 11.41 3.62
C ALA A 79 3.59 11.25 3.24
N ASP A 80 3.25 11.54 1.98
CA ASP A 80 1.89 11.35 1.43
C ASP A 80 1.41 9.89 1.50
N ALA A 81 2.34 8.94 1.46
CA ALA A 81 2.05 7.51 1.51
C ALA A 81 1.87 6.96 2.93
N LEU A 82 2.29 7.72 3.96
CA LEU A 82 2.09 7.40 5.39
C LEU A 82 0.67 7.73 5.90
N GLY A 83 -0.24 8.17 5.02
CA GLY A 83 -1.66 8.24 5.31
C GLY A 83 -2.02 9.25 6.40
N GLY A 84 -2.01 10.54 6.03
CA GLY A 84 -2.47 11.63 6.91
C GLY A 84 -3.68 12.40 6.35
N THR A 85 -3.75 12.64 5.04
CA THR A 85 -4.94 13.31 4.49
C THR A 85 -6.03 12.29 4.16
N ASN A 86 -7.19 12.45 4.80
CA ASN A 86 -8.50 11.94 4.41
C ASN A 86 -8.75 12.16 2.90
N ARG A 87 -8.11 11.40 2.02
CA ARG A 87 -8.65 11.22 0.68
C ARG A 87 -9.83 10.30 0.93
N PRO A 88 -11.09 10.78 0.80
CA PRO A 88 -12.23 9.91 0.96
C PRO A 88 -11.97 8.71 0.05
N ARG A 89 -11.88 7.50 0.63
CA ARG A 89 -11.91 6.26 -0.15
C ARG A 89 -13.12 6.44 -1.06
N ARG A 90 -12.88 6.74 -2.34
CA ARG A 90 -13.96 6.96 -3.30
C ARG A 90 -14.74 5.67 -3.28
N ARG A 91 -15.90 5.69 -2.61
CA ARG A 91 -16.65 4.48 -2.31
C ARG A 91 -17.14 3.95 -3.65
N LEU A 92 -16.39 3.00 -4.21
CA LEU A 92 -16.90 2.22 -5.31
C LEU A 92 -18.19 1.55 -4.80
N PRO A 93 -19.31 1.68 -5.52
CA PRO A 93 -20.52 0.94 -5.22
C PRO A 93 -20.18 -0.56 -5.13
N LYS A 94 -20.74 -1.25 -4.12
CA LYS A 94 -20.55 -2.71 -3.91
C LYS A 94 -20.92 -3.57 -5.12
N LYS A 95 -21.66 -3.03 -6.11
CA LYS A 95 -22.08 -3.72 -7.32
C LYS A 95 -21.70 -2.87 -8.54
N ASN A 96 -20.87 -3.43 -9.42
CA ASN A 96 -20.58 -2.84 -10.72
C ASN A 96 -21.70 -3.23 -11.72
N PRO A 97 -22.56 -2.30 -12.17
CA PRO A 97 -23.61 -2.56 -13.17
C PRO A 97 -23.09 -3.11 -14.51
N PHE A 98 -21.80 -2.96 -14.79
CA PHE A 98 -21.15 -3.45 -16.02
C PHE A 98 -20.50 -4.83 -15.87
N THR A 99 -20.64 -5.53 -14.73
CA THR A 99 -20.10 -6.89 -14.53
C THR A 99 -20.51 -7.87 -15.64
N ARG A 100 -21.76 -7.78 -16.13
CA ARG A 100 -22.30 -8.62 -17.20
C ARG A 100 -22.02 -8.10 -18.62
N ARG A 101 -21.47 -6.89 -18.76
CA ARG A 101 -21.23 -6.21 -20.05
C ARG A 101 -19.77 -5.78 -20.17
N ARG A 102 -18.87 -6.77 -20.25
CA ARG A 102 -17.42 -6.53 -20.40
C ARG A 102 -17.18 -5.68 -21.66
N GLY A 103 -16.50 -4.54 -21.50
CA GLY A 103 -16.16 -3.62 -22.59
C GLY A 103 -17.11 -2.43 -22.81
N LEU A 104 -18.33 -2.45 -22.27
CA LEU A 104 -19.28 -1.33 -22.43
C LEU A 104 -18.77 -0.05 -21.77
N ALA A 105 -18.22 -0.15 -20.56
CA ALA A 105 -17.64 0.99 -19.85
C ALA A 105 -16.46 1.62 -20.61
N HIS A 106 -15.62 0.78 -21.25
CA HIS A 106 -14.50 1.26 -22.06
C HIS A 106 -14.97 2.02 -23.30
N ARG A 107 -16.01 1.51 -23.99
CA ARG A 107 -16.61 2.20 -25.15
C ARG A 107 -17.24 3.55 -24.78
N ILE A 108 -17.96 3.62 -23.66
CA ILE A 108 -18.52 4.87 -23.12
C ILE A 108 -17.40 5.88 -22.82
N ALA A 109 -16.29 5.42 -22.23
CA ALA A 109 -15.14 6.28 -21.96
C ALA A 109 -14.46 6.80 -23.23
N GLN A 110 -14.28 5.95 -24.25
CA GLN A 110 -13.75 6.37 -25.54
C GLN A 110 -14.65 7.40 -26.25
N GLU A 111 -15.97 7.24 -26.18
CA GLU A 111 -16.90 8.23 -26.76
C GLU A 111 -16.94 9.55 -25.97
N ALA A 112 -16.82 9.49 -24.65
CA ALA A 112 -16.72 10.69 -23.84
C ALA A 112 -15.41 11.46 -24.11
N LEU A 113 -14.30 10.75 -24.35
CA LEU A 113 -13.03 11.37 -24.76
C LEU A 113 -13.15 12.10 -26.12
N LYS A 114 -14.02 11.64 -27.01
CA LYS A 114 -14.36 12.30 -28.27
C LYS A 114 -15.27 13.54 -28.10
N GLY A 115 -15.58 13.95 -26.87
CA GLY A 115 -16.38 15.14 -26.56
C GLY A 115 -17.89 14.90 -26.47
N THR A 116 -18.34 13.65 -26.47
CA THR A 116 -19.78 13.34 -26.40
C THR A 116 -20.33 13.64 -25.01
N GLN A 117 -21.42 14.40 -24.93
CA GLN A 117 -22.04 14.76 -23.65
C GLN A 117 -22.69 13.56 -22.94
N ILE A 118 -22.67 13.59 -21.60
CA ILE A 118 -23.17 12.51 -20.72
C ILE A 118 -24.65 12.17 -21.01
N ARG A 119 -25.50 13.18 -21.26
CA ARG A 119 -26.93 12.95 -21.56
C ARG A 119 -27.13 12.23 -22.90
N THR A 120 -26.30 12.54 -23.89
CA THR A 120 -26.32 11.89 -25.20
C THR A 120 -25.87 10.44 -25.10
N LEU A 121 -24.81 10.17 -24.31
CA LEU A 121 -24.36 8.81 -24.01
C LEU A 121 -25.43 8.00 -23.25
N ALA A 122 -26.11 8.62 -22.29
CA ALA A 122 -27.19 7.99 -21.54
C ALA A 122 -28.34 7.54 -22.46
N LYS A 123 -28.77 8.41 -23.38
CA LYS A 123 -29.79 8.06 -24.38
C LYS A 123 -29.30 6.98 -25.35
N ARG A 124 -28.09 7.12 -25.89
CA ARG A 124 -27.51 6.20 -26.89
C ARG A 124 -27.35 4.78 -26.37
N TYR A 125 -26.92 4.64 -25.12
CA TYR A 125 -26.68 3.35 -24.49
C TYR A 125 -27.86 2.84 -23.66
N ASN A 126 -28.98 3.58 -23.63
CA ASN A 126 -30.14 3.32 -22.78
C ASN A 126 -29.74 3.10 -21.30
N LEU A 127 -28.93 4.01 -20.78
CA LEU A 127 -28.37 3.98 -19.44
C LEU A 127 -28.83 5.22 -18.66
N ARG A 128 -28.86 5.13 -17.32
CA ARG A 128 -29.06 6.33 -16.51
C ARG A 128 -27.80 7.19 -16.57
N CYS A 129 -27.95 8.51 -16.40
CA CYS A 129 -26.81 9.42 -16.32
C CYS A 129 -25.80 9.00 -15.23
N TRP A 130 -26.29 8.39 -14.16
CA TRP A 130 -25.46 7.82 -13.09
C TRP A 130 -24.61 6.63 -13.58
N ASP A 131 -25.17 5.73 -14.38
CA ASP A 131 -24.44 4.58 -14.95
C ASP A 131 -23.35 5.06 -15.93
N VAL A 132 -23.60 6.12 -16.69
CA VAL A 132 -22.60 6.75 -17.56
C VAL A 132 -21.47 7.40 -16.74
N ARG A 133 -21.79 8.16 -15.69
CA ARG A 133 -20.77 8.71 -14.79
C ARG A 133 -19.93 7.60 -14.16
N PHE A 134 -20.58 6.51 -13.75
CA PHE A 134 -19.92 5.33 -13.23
C PHE A 134 -19.00 4.65 -14.26
N ALA A 135 -19.45 4.53 -15.51
CA ALA A 135 -18.64 4.02 -16.62
C ALA A 135 -17.40 4.87 -16.91
N LEU A 136 -17.45 6.19 -16.68
CA LEU A 136 -16.31 7.09 -16.83
C LEU A 136 -15.35 7.04 -15.64
N GLU A 137 -15.84 6.70 -14.45
CA GLU A 137 -15.01 6.54 -13.26
C GLU A 137 -14.24 5.21 -13.26
N ILE A 138 -14.83 4.10 -13.74
CA ILE A 138 -14.17 2.78 -13.73
C ILE A 138 -12.79 2.80 -14.43
N PRO A 139 -12.64 3.27 -15.69
CA PRO A 139 -11.34 3.32 -16.35
C PRO A 139 -10.34 4.19 -15.62
N ARG A 140 -10.77 5.33 -15.06
CA ARG A 140 -9.90 6.22 -14.27
C ARG A 140 -9.41 5.54 -12.99
N LEU A 141 -10.23 4.69 -12.38
CA LEU A 141 -9.86 3.92 -11.20
C LEU A 141 -8.98 2.71 -11.55
N THR A 142 -9.25 2.03 -12.66
CA THR A 142 -8.42 0.89 -13.10
C THR A 142 -7.08 1.32 -13.69
N THR A 143 -7.01 2.46 -14.39
CA THR A 143 -5.77 2.93 -15.01
C THR A 143 -4.87 3.68 -14.02
N ALA A 144 -5.43 4.38 -13.02
CA ALA A 144 -4.63 4.99 -11.96
C ALA A 144 -4.04 3.97 -10.98
N GLU A 145 -4.62 2.76 -10.88
CA GLU A 145 -4.07 1.68 -10.05
C GLU A 145 -3.32 0.60 -10.85
N ALA A 146 -3.36 0.63 -12.19
CA ALA A 146 -2.66 -0.30 -13.07
C ALA A 146 -1.49 0.35 -13.82
N GLY A 147 -0.70 1.19 -13.14
CA GLY A 147 0.71 1.25 -13.51
C GLY A 147 1.29 -0.17 -13.45
N PRO A 148 2.26 -0.53 -14.30
CA PRO A 148 2.96 -1.80 -14.11
C PRO A 148 3.51 -1.78 -12.69
N VAL A 149 2.89 -2.56 -11.81
CA VAL A 149 3.43 -2.83 -10.49
C VAL A 149 4.65 -3.65 -10.81
N THR A 150 5.79 -2.98 -11.00
CA THR A 150 7.09 -3.64 -10.92
C THR A 150 7.04 -4.40 -9.62
N ASP A 151 7.04 -5.73 -9.68
CA ASP A 151 6.95 -6.54 -8.47
C ASP A 151 8.08 -6.03 -7.55
N PRO A 152 7.76 -5.53 -6.34
CA PRO A 152 8.78 -4.93 -5.47
C PRO A 152 9.82 -5.95 -5.02
N ILE A 153 9.59 -7.23 -5.32
CA ILE A 153 10.42 -8.37 -5.02
C ILE A 153 10.96 -8.92 -6.35
N THR A 154 12.12 -8.42 -6.76
CA THR A 154 12.84 -8.83 -7.97
C THR A 154 14.31 -9.11 -7.66
N GLY A 155 14.96 -9.94 -8.49
CA GLY A 155 16.39 -10.23 -8.42
C GLY A 155 16.84 -10.81 -7.07
N GLU A 156 17.90 -10.23 -6.51
CA GLU A 156 18.56 -10.68 -5.27
C GLU A 156 17.61 -10.79 -4.06
N LEU A 157 16.61 -9.91 -4.00
CA LEU A 157 15.60 -9.93 -2.94
C LEU A 157 14.67 -11.14 -3.06
N ALA A 158 14.32 -11.53 -4.29
CA ALA A 158 13.54 -12.73 -4.54
C ALA A 158 14.34 -13.96 -4.11
N ASP A 159 15.62 -14.05 -4.49
CA ASP A 159 16.52 -15.15 -4.10
C ASP A 159 16.69 -15.22 -2.58
N LEU A 160 16.86 -14.07 -1.92
CA LEU A 160 16.94 -13.98 -0.47
C LEU A 160 15.66 -14.48 0.20
N ILE A 161 14.49 -14.02 -0.25
CA ILE A 161 13.20 -14.48 0.29
C ILE A 161 13.01 -15.98 0.02
N GLU A 162 13.38 -16.47 -1.15
CA GLU A 162 13.30 -17.90 -1.49
C GLU A 162 14.23 -18.75 -0.60
N SER A 163 15.43 -18.26 -0.30
CA SER A 163 16.35 -18.91 0.65
C SER A 163 15.74 -18.98 2.06
N MET A 164 15.07 -17.90 2.50
CA MET A 164 14.38 -17.86 3.80
C MET A 164 13.16 -18.79 3.83
N ILE A 165 12.41 -18.89 2.73
CA ILE A 165 11.31 -19.85 2.58
C ILE A 165 11.84 -21.28 2.68
N SER A 166 12.97 -21.60 2.05
CA SER A 166 13.60 -22.92 2.11
C SER A 166 14.07 -23.28 3.53
N ARG A 167 14.48 -22.28 4.33
CA ARG A 167 14.75 -22.41 5.77
C ARG A 167 13.50 -22.51 6.65
N ARG A 168 12.30 -22.57 6.06
CA ARG A 168 10.99 -22.65 6.73
C ARG A 168 10.63 -21.45 7.62
N LEU A 169 11.16 -20.26 7.32
CA LEU A 169 10.77 -19.04 8.02
C LEU A 169 9.31 -18.66 7.68
N ASN A 170 8.57 -18.20 8.69
CA ASN A 170 7.22 -17.68 8.53
C ASN A 170 7.26 -16.26 7.93
N GLY A 171 6.20 -15.81 7.25
CA GLY A 171 6.16 -14.49 6.59
C GLY A 171 6.46 -13.32 7.54
N ARG A 172 6.06 -13.44 8.82
CA ARG A 172 6.41 -12.47 9.87
C ARG A 172 7.91 -12.46 10.15
N GLN A 173 8.53 -13.63 10.25
CA GLN A 173 9.97 -13.75 10.51
C GLN A 173 10.78 -13.25 9.32
N ILE A 174 10.36 -13.56 8.09
CA ILE A 174 10.94 -13.04 6.86
C ILE A 174 10.87 -11.50 6.86
N TRP A 175 9.72 -10.93 7.20
CA TRP A 175 9.57 -9.47 7.31
C TRP A 175 10.47 -8.85 8.38
N THR A 176 10.53 -9.46 9.57
CA THR A 176 11.40 -8.99 10.66
C THR A 176 12.87 -9.05 10.25
N GLU A 177 13.33 -10.17 9.67
CA GLU A 177 14.71 -10.34 9.21
C GLU A 177 15.06 -9.30 8.13
N LEU A 178 14.15 -9.09 7.18
CA LEU A 178 14.33 -8.10 6.12
C LEU A 178 14.33 -6.66 6.62
N LEU A 179 13.71 -6.36 7.77
CA LEU A 179 13.66 -5.00 8.31
C LEU A 179 14.80 -4.70 9.30
N ASP A 180 15.22 -5.72 10.04
CA ASP A 180 16.27 -5.61 11.07
C ASP A 180 17.67 -5.75 10.47
N HIS A 181 17.85 -6.65 9.49
CA HIS A 181 19.16 -7.00 8.92
C HIS A 181 19.39 -6.54 7.48
N HIS A 182 18.31 -6.34 6.72
CA HIS A 182 18.42 -5.93 5.32
C HIS A 182 17.84 -4.53 5.10
N ASP A 183 18.38 -3.79 4.15
CA ASP A 183 17.93 -2.41 3.92
C ASP A 183 16.71 -2.29 3.00
N TYR A 184 15.95 -3.38 2.81
CA TYR A 184 14.83 -3.43 1.88
C TYR A 184 13.54 -2.77 2.41
N LEU A 185 12.88 -2.03 1.51
CA LEU A 185 11.67 -1.26 1.75
C LEU A 185 10.43 -2.03 1.27
N ILE A 186 10.02 -3.06 2.00
CA ILE A 186 8.94 -3.96 1.55
C ILE A 186 7.83 -4.03 2.60
N THR A 187 6.59 -3.90 2.14
CA THR A 187 5.43 -4.09 3.02
C THR A 187 5.19 -5.56 3.32
N TYR A 188 4.64 -5.86 4.50
CA TYR A 188 4.28 -7.23 4.86
C TYR A 188 3.29 -7.86 3.85
N ASP A 189 2.38 -7.08 3.27
CA ASP A 189 1.44 -7.55 2.26
C ASP A 189 2.14 -7.97 0.97
N SER A 190 3.17 -7.25 0.53
CA SER A 190 4.00 -7.63 -0.62
C SER A 190 4.69 -8.97 -0.37
N ILE A 191 5.25 -9.19 0.83
CA ILE A 191 5.88 -10.47 1.21
C ILE A 191 4.83 -11.59 1.24
N ARG A 192 3.66 -11.35 1.86
CA ARG A 192 2.58 -12.34 1.95
C ARG A 192 2.05 -12.72 0.57
N HIS A 193 1.91 -11.74 -0.32
CA HIS A 193 1.53 -11.96 -1.71
C HIS A 193 2.57 -12.80 -2.44
N TYR A 194 3.84 -12.44 -2.32
CA TYR A 194 4.95 -13.16 -2.95
C TYR A 194 5.09 -14.60 -2.44
N ILE A 195 5.01 -14.84 -1.12
CA ILE A 195 5.04 -16.20 -0.57
C ILE A 195 3.89 -17.05 -1.13
N ARG A 196 2.69 -16.46 -1.25
CA ARG A 196 1.54 -17.16 -1.86
C ARG A 196 1.79 -17.47 -3.33
N TYR A 197 2.38 -16.53 -4.07
CA TYR A 197 2.76 -16.70 -5.46
C TYR A 197 3.83 -17.80 -5.64
N ALA A 198 4.94 -17.72 -4.89
CA ALA A 198 6.02 -18.69 -4.90
C ALA A 198 5.56 -20.11 -4.55
N ARG A 199 4.67 -20.27 -3.56
CA ARG A 199 4.06 -21.57 -3.21
C ARG A 199 3.17 -22.13 -4.30
N ARG A 200 2.47 -21.28 -5.06
CA ARG A 200 1.66 -21.72 -6.21
C ARG A 200 2.54 -22.16 -7.37
N ARG A 201 3.64 -21.45 -7.62
CA ARG A 201 4.62 -21.79 -8.66
C ARG A 201 5.35 -23.11 -8.35
N ARG A 202 5.65 -23.39 -7.07
CA ARG A 202 6.31 -24.63 -6.63
C ARG A 202 5.38 -25.83 -6.48
N ARG A 203 4.05 -25.67 -6.60
CA ARG A 203 3.15 -26.83 -6.68
C ARG A 203 3.32 -27.44 -8.07
N PRO A 204 3.81 -28.69 -8.19
CA PRO A 204 3.74 -29.37 -9.47
C PRO A 204 2.27 -29.41 -9.89
N ALA A 205 2.00 -29.22 -11.17
CA ALA A 205 0.69 -29.49 -11.74
C ALA A 205 0.40 -30.99 -11.53
N SER A 206 -0.23 -31.32 -10.41
CA SER A 206 -0.76 -32.65 -10.15
C SER A 206 -1.97 -32.82 -11.06
N GLY A 207 -1.72 -33.28 -12.29
CA GLY A 207 -2.75 -33.47 -13.29
C GLY A 207 -2.20 -33.40 -14.71
N ASP A 208 -1.27 -34.29 -15.04
CA ASP A 208 -1.31 -34.97 -16.34
C ASP A 208 -1.11 -36.47 -16.04
N ASN A 209 -2.26 -37.10 -15.75
CA ASN A 209 -2.49 -38.49 -16.11
C ASN A 209 -2.38 -38.57 -17.64
N CYS A 210 -1.42 -39.31 -18.17
CA CYS A 210 -1.56 -40.06 -19.41
C CYS A 210 -0.36 -40.99 -19.62
N GLN A 211 -0.70 -42.28 -19.68
CA GLN A 211 0.07 -43.49 -20.04
C GLN A 211 0.90 -44.16 -18.95
#